data_AF-A0A5C3NAI1-F1
#
_entry.id   AF-A0A5C3NAI1-F1
#
_cell.length_a   1.000
_cell.length_b   1.000
_cell.length_c   1.000
_cell.angle_alpha   90.00
_cell.angle_beta   90.00
_cell.angle_gamma   90.00
#
_symmetry.space_group_name_H-M   'P 1'
#
loop_
_entity.id
_entity.type
_entity.pdbx_description
1 polymer ?
#
loop_
_entity_poly.entity_id
_entity_poly.type
_entity_poly.pdbx_seq_one_letter_code
_entity_poly.pdbx_strand_id
1 'polypeptide(L)'
;MGGIDSIKTEQTAPAKAAKQAGVKLFVPSEFGMSTPDLPREGFLAVKPEFQDALREIGVPYALFYTGNWLDWVFRPIFGWDSANGRVAIPGDGNAPMSATSRTDASRYVVHVLTHLPRDQLEGKTFRVEADRKTWNEILQLYQSKTGRIMQATYKPVSKLQAALKWDSREFADIANIIFLQTALGRGVVGQPGENDNDLFPDWNPSKYVDFM
;
A
#
# COMPACT_ATOMS: atom_id res chain seq x y z
N MET A 1 -4.56 26.21 -1.51
CA MET A 1 -5.61 25.19 -1.66
C MET A 1 -5.34 24.45 -2.95
N GLY A 2 -5.05 23.15 -2.90
CA GLY A 2 -4.85 22.33 -4.10
C GLY A 2 -5.71 21.09 -3.99
N GLY A 3 -6.61 20.85 -4.95
CA GLY A 3 -7.45 19.66 -5.02
C GLY A 3 -6.65 18.41 -5.42
N ILE A 4 -7.35 17.33 -5.77
CA ILE A 4 -6.77 16.08 -6.32
C ILE A 4 -5.78 16.38 -7.47
N ASP A 5 -6.06 17.41 -8.28
CA ASP A 5 -5.18 17.90 -9.35
C ASP A 5 -3.74 18.18 -8.88
N SER A 6 -3.56 18.69 -7.66
CA SER A 6 -2.22 19.06 -7.14
C SER A 6 -1.33 17.87 -6.80
N ILE A 7 -1.89 16.71 -6.42
CA ILE A 7 -1.08 15.51 -6.14
C ILE A 7 -0.56 14.91 -7.46
N LYS A 8 -1.36 14.95 -8.53
CA LYS A 8 -0.88 14.60 -9.87
C LYS A 8 0.25 15.54 -10.30
N THR A 9 0.10 16.84 -10.03
CA THR A 9 1.12 17.84 -10.41
C THR A 9 2.43 17.68 -9.63
N GLU A 10 2.37 17.29 -8.36
CA GLU A 10 3.54 17.15 -7.48
C GLU A 10 4.59 16.15 -8.02
N GLN A 11 4.16 15.01 -8.60
CA GLN A 11 5.10 14.05 -9.19
C GLN A 11 5.31 14.23 -10.70
N THR A 12 4.40 14.93 -11.40
CA THR A 12 4.52 15.20 -12.85
C THR A 12 5.72 16.09 -13.17
N ALA A 13 5.98 17.14 -12.38
CA ALA A 13 7.11 18.03 -12.64
C ALA A 13 8.47 17.32 -12.45
N PRO A 14 8.72 16.58 -11.35
CA PRO A 14 9.90 15.74 -11.21
C PRO A 14 10.06 14.70 -12.33
N ALA A 15 8.99 14.06 -12.78
CA ALA A 15 9.05 13.08 -13.87
C ALA A 15 9.49 13.71 -15.20
N LYS A 16 8.95 14.89 -15.54
CA LYS A 16 9.38 15.67 -16.71
C LYS A 16 10.84 16.10 -16.62
N ALA A 17 11.26 16.59 -15.45
CA ALA A 17 12.65 16.96 -15.21
C ALA A 17 13.59 15.75 -15.33
N ALA A 18 13.18 14.58 -14.82
CA ALA A 18 13.92 13.33 -14.93
C ALA A 18 14.10 12.92 -16.40
N LYS A 19 13.03 13.02 -17.21
CA LYS A 19 13.11 12.79 -18.67
C LYS A 19 14.12 13.73 -19.34
N GLN A 20 14.04 15.03 -19.06
CA GLN A 20 14.93 16.04 -19.63
C GLN A 20 16.40 15.82 -19.24
N ALA A 21 16.64 15.38 -18.01
CA ALA A 21 17.98 15.08 -17.48
C ALA A 21 18.53 13.72 -17.95
N GLY A 22 17.77 12.93 -18.73
CA GLY A 22 18.20 11.60 -19.17
C GLY A 22 18.29 10.58 -18.04
N VAL A 23 17.48 10.73 -16.99
CA VAL A 23 17.37 9.75 -15.91
C VAL A 23 17.02 8.37 -16.47
N LYS A 24 17.71 7.35 -15.95
CA LYS A 24 17.67 5.98 -16.47
C LYS A 24 16.44 5.20 -16.01
N LEU A 25 15.85 5.59 -14.87
CA LEU A 25 14.65 5.00 -14.29
C LEU A 25 14.06 5.97 -13.26
N PHE A 26 12.75 6.22 -13.34
CA PHE A 26 11.97 6.97 -12.36
C PHE A 26 11.14 6.00 -11.51
N VAL A 27 11.18 6.15 -10.19
CA VAL A 27 10.37 5.34 -9.27
C VAL A 27 9.30 6.24 -8.65
N PRO A 28 8.02 6.13 -9.07
CA PRO A 28 6.95 6.93 -8.51
C PRO A 28 6.59 6.48 -7.10
N SER A 29 5.97 7.37 -6.33
CA SER A 29 5.37 7.03 -5.04
C SER A 29 4.17 6.11 -5.25
N GLU A 30 4.35 4.80 -5.13
CA GLU A 30 3.28 3.79 -5.17
C GLU A 30 3.13 3.11 -3.80
N PHE A 31 4.17 2.38 -3.35
CA PHE A 31 4.41 1.84 -2.00
C PHE A 31 3.17 1.52 -1.14
N GLY A 32 2.24 0.76 -1.72
CA GLY A 32 0.97 0.39 -1.10
C GLY A 32 0.37 -0.85 -1.78
N MET A 33 -0.96 -0.93 -1.80
CA MET A 33 -1.70 -1.93 -2.61
C MET A 33 -1.52 -1.69 -4.11
N SER A 34 -1.92 -2.66 -4.94
CA SER A 34 -1.94 -2.47 -6.39
C SER A 34 -2.93 -1.37 -6.79
N THR A 35 -2.49 -0.43 -7.64
CA THR A 35 -3.26 0.75 -8.07
C THR A 35 -3.70 0.84 -9.53
N PRO A 36 -3.22 0.05 -10.53
CA PRO A 36 -3.58 0.26 -11.94
C PRO A 36 -5.08 0.13 -12.23
N ASP A 37 -5.74 -0.79 -11.53
CA ASP A 37 -7.16 -1.12 -11.72
C ASP A 37 -8.08 -0.38 -10.75
N LEU A 38 -7.55 0.61 -10.00
CA LEU A 38 -8.38 1.41 -9.13
C LEU A 38 -9.32 2.32 -9.93
N PRO A 39 -10.53 2.59 -9.41
CA PRO A 39 -11.42 3.58 -9.99
C PRO A 39 -10.71 4.94 -10.18
N ARG A 40 -11.01 5.62 -11.27
CA ARG A 40 -10.51 6.97 -11.57
C ARG A 40 -11.34 8.05 -10.86
N GLU A 41 -11.66 7.80 -9.60
CA GLU A 41 -12.42 8.70 -8.74
C GLU A 41 -11.83 8.76 -7.32
N GLY A 42 -11.94 9.94 -6.72
CA GLY A 42 -11.47 10.21 -5.37
C GLY A 42 -9.95 10.19 -5.21
N PHE A 43 -9.49 10.25 -3.95
CA PHE A 43 -8.08 10.47 -3.59
C PHE A 43 -7.08 9.51 -4.26
N LEU A 44 -7.44 8.22 -4.45
CA LEU A 44 -6.53 7.24 -5.05
C LEU A 44 -6.49 7.28 -6.58
N ALA A 45 -7.41 7.99 -7.25
CA ALA A 45 -7.43 8.14 -8.71
C ALA A 45 -6.12 8.72 -9.26
N VAL A 46 -5.45 9.54 -8.44
CA VAL A 46 -4.17 10.14 -8.77
C VAL A 46 -3.08 9.11 -9.11
N LYS A 47 -3.15 7.88 -8.55
CA LYS A 47 -2.16 6.83 -8.78
C LYS A 47 -2.21 6.32 -10.22
N PRO A 48 -3.31 5.72 -10.71
CA PRO A 48 -3.37 5.26 -12.09
C PRO A 48 -3.37 6.42 -13.09
N GLU A 49 -3.88 7.61 -12.76
CA GLU A 49 -3.73 8.80 -13.62
C GLU A 49 -2.28 9.26 -13.78
N PHE A 50 -1.46 9.13 -12.73
CA PHE A 50 -0.05 9.46 -12.82
C PHE A 50 0.73 8.40 -13.60
N GLN A 51 0.34 7.12 -13.51
CA GLN A 51 0.88 6.07 -14.38
C GLN A 51 0.60 6.36 -15.86
N ASP A 52 -0.59 6.85 -16.20
CA ASP A 52 -0.89 7.32 -17.55
C ASP A 52 0.03 8.48 -17.97
N ALA A 53 0.22 9.47 -17.09
CA ALA A 53 1.11 10.59 -17.34
C ALA A 53 2.58 10.16 -17.52
N LEU A 54 3.07 9.18 -16.76
CA LEU A 54 4.42 8.63 -16.93
C LEU A 54 4.60 8.00 -18.32
N ARG A 55 3.58 7.28 -18.82
CA ARG A 55 3.56 6.73 -20.17
C ARG A 55 3.62 7.83 -21.24
N GLU A 56 2.86 8.91 -21.05
CA GLU A 56 2.88 10.06 -21.96
C GLU A 56 4.20 10.83 -21.93
N ILE A 57 4.81 11.02 -20.76
CA ILE A 57 6.13 11.66 -20.61
C ILE A 57 7.23 10.83 -21.27
N GLY A 58 7.05 9.50 -21.30
CA GLY A 58 8.04 8.56 -21.85
C GLY A 58 9.33 8.52 -21.06
N VAL A 59 9.28 8.79 -19.74
CA VAL A 59 10.39 8.53 -18.82
C VAL A 59 10.40 7.04 -18.49
N PRO A 60 11.52 6.31 -18.56
CA PRO A 60 11.59 4.93 -18.09
C PRO A 60 11.19 4.88 -16.61
N TYR A 61 10.29 3.99 -16.22
CA TYR A 61 9.84 3.88 -14.82
C TYR A 61 9.61 2.43 -14.40
N ALA A 62 9.57 2.21 -13.08
CA ALA A 62 9.20 0.94 -12.46
C ALA A 62 8.26 1.18 -11.27
N LEU A 63 7.24 0.34 -11.10
CA LEU A 63 6.25 0.47 -10.03
C LEU A 63 6.59 -0.51 -8.90
N PHE A 64 6.43 -0.08 -7.64
CA PHE A 64 6.63 -0.93 -6.47
C PHE A 64 5.39 -0.90 -5.58
N TYR A 65 4.74 -2.05 -5.43
CA TYR A 65 3.64 -2.27 -4.51
C TYR A 65 4.14 -3.08 -3.32
N THR A 66 3.93 -2.58 -2.11
CA THR A 66 4.51 -3.16 -0.88
C THR A 66 3.45 -3.61 0.12
N GLY A 67 2.18 -3.40 -0.21
CA GLY A 67 1.07 -3.61 0.71
C GLY A 67 1.08 -2.58 1.85
N ASN A 68 0.46 -2.93 2.97
CA ASN A 68 0.41 -2.10 4.16
C ASN A 68 1.72 -2.15 4.94
N TRP A 69 2.00 -1.09 5.69
CA TRP A 69 3.16 -1.02 6.57
C TRP A 69 2.92 -1.79 7.86
N LEU A 70 3.64 -2.90 8.05
CA LEU A 70 3.56 -3.73 9.26
C LEU A 70 3.84 -2.92 10.54
N ASP A 71 4.76 -1.96 10.46
CA ASP A 71 5.15 -1.09 11.57
C ASP A 71 4.19 0.10 11.80
N TRP A 72 3.06 0.15 11.08
CA TRP A 72 1.99 1.14 11.27
C TRP A 72 0.62 0.52 11.55
N VAL A 73 0.37 -0.72 11.13
CA VAL A 73 -0.96 -1.36 11.19
C VAL A 73 -1.55 -1.44 12.62
N PHE A 74 -0.71 -1.51 13.64
CA PHE A 74 -1.11 -1.59 15.06
C PHE A 74 -1.31 -0.21 15.73
N ARG A 75 -1.46 0.87 14.94
CA ARG A 75 -1.72 2.22 15.46
C ARG A 75 -3.23 2.52 15.55
N PRO A 76 -3.66 3.37 16.51
CA PRO A 76 -5.07 3.75 16.67
C PRO A 76 -5.71 4.33 15.40
N ILE A 77 -4.93 4.99 14.56
CA ILE A 77 -5.43 5.58 13.31
C ILE A 77 -5.86 4.53 12.28
N PHE A 78 -5.35 3.30 12.37
CA PHE A 78 -5.85 2.13 11.61
C PHE A 78 -6.79 1.28 12.46
N GLY A 79 -7.50 1.90 13.40
CA GLY A 79 -8.48 1.23 14.23
C GLY A 79 -7.90 0.37 15.34
N TRP A 80 -6.58 0.28 15.51
CA TRP A 80 -5.96 -0.56 16.54
C TRP A 80 -5.69 0.23 17.82
N ASP A 81 -6.64 0.20 18.76
CA ASP A 81 -6.54 0.87 20.06
C ASP A 81 -6.23 -0.15 21.15
N SER A 82 -4.96 -0.56 21.20
CA SER A 82 -4.46 -1.54 22.18
C SER A 82 -4.51 -1.04 23.62
N ALA A 83 -4.54 0.28 23.83
CA ALA A 83 -4.63 0.89 25.15
C ALA A 83 -6.02 0.67 25.77
N ASN A 84 -7.08 0.76 24.96
CA ASN A 84 -8.46 0.53 25.40
C ASN A 84 -9.00 -0.86 25.05
N GLY A 85 -8.16 -1.76 24.50
CA GLY A 85 -8.55 -3.12 24.15
C GLY A 85 -9.60 -3.15 23.02
N ARG A 86 -9.48 -2.28 22.01
CA ARG A 86 -10.44 -2.16 20.90
C ARG A 86 -9.76 -2.26 19.55
N VAL A 87 -10.45 -2.88 18.60
CA VAL A 87 -10.03 -2.89 17.19
C VAL A 87 -11.22 -2.58 16.29
N ALA A 88 -11.02 -1.67 15.33
CA ALA A 88 -11.97 -1.44 14.24
C ALA A 88 -11.50 -2.19 12.98
N ILE A 89 -12.36 -3.04 12.44
CA ILE A 89 -12.08 -3.96 11.34
C ILE A 89 -12.86 -3.52 10.10
N PRO A 90 -12.22 -3.38 8.92
CA PRO A 90 -12.90 -3.07 7.68
C PRO A 90 -13.76 -4.24 7.17
N GLY A 91 -14.99 -3.93 6.72
CA GLY A 91 -15.92 -4.92 6.18
C GLY A 91 -16.30 -5.97 7.22
N ASP A 92 -16.24 -7.24 6.82
CA ASP A 92 -16.42 -8.42 7.68
C ASP A 92 -15.07 -8.96 8.23
N GLY A 93 -13.96 -8.32 7.87
CA GLY A 93 -12.62 -8.71 8.28
C GLY A 93 -12.01 -9.91 7.56
N ASN A 94 -12.66 -10.46 6.52
CA ASN A 94 -12.20 -11.67 5.82
C ASN A 94 -11.47 -11.40 4.49
N ALA A 95 -11.48 -10.15 4.01
CA ALA A 95 -10.68 -9.79 2.85
C ALA A 95 -9.18 -9.80 3.21
N PRO A 96 -8.31 -10.44 2.40
CA PRO A 96 -6.88 -10.52 2.66
C PRO A 96 -6.20 -9.17 2.43
N MET A 97 -5.08 -8.98 3.11
CA MET A 97 -4.26 -7.79 3.01
C MET A 97 -2.79 -8.16 2.93
N SER A 98 -2.10 -7.64 1.91
CA SER A 98 -0.65 -7.76 1.79
C SER A 98 0.01 -6.74 2.69
N ALA A 99 1.14 -7.08 3.30
CA ALA A 99 1.92 -6.16 4.11
C ALA A 99 3.42 -6.44 4.06
N THR A 100 4.20 -5.37 4.23
CA THR A 100 5.66 -5.38 4.29
C THR A 100 6.09 -4.28 5.28
N SER A 101 7.16 -4.47 6.06
CA SER A 101 7.67 -3.38 6.90
C SER A 101 8.34 -2.31 6.02
N ARG A 102 8.38 -1.05 6.46
CA ARG A 102 9.10 0.00 5.69
C ARG A 102 10.58 -0.35 5.48
N THR A 103 11.22 -0.97 6.47
CA THR A 103 12.61 -1.42 6.39
C THR A 103 12.77 -2.49 5.31
N ASP A 104 11.92 -3.50 5.30
CA ASP A 104 12.01 -4.61 4.35
C ASP A 104 11.68 -4.17 2.93
N ALA A 105 10.67 -3.32 2.75
CA ALA A 105 10.38 -2.71 1.46
C ALA A 105 11.56 -1.90 0.93
N SER A 106 12.23 -1.12 1.79
CA SER A 106 13.41 -0.34 1.39
C SER A 106 14.56 -1.26 0.97
N ARG A 107 14.81 -2.34 1.73
CA ARG A 107 15.83 -3.36 1.37
C ARG A 107 15.54 -3.98 0.01
N TYR A 108 14.29 -4.37 -0.24
CA TYR A 108 13.86 -4.96 -1.51
C TYR A 108 14.04 -3.98 -2.68
N VAL A 109 13.55 -2.75 -2.53
CA VAL A 109 13.68 -1.71 -3.56
C VAL A 109 15.14 -1.45 -3.89
N VAL A 110 15.99 -1.29 -2.87
CA VAL A 110 17.44 -1.10 -3.08
C VAL A 110 18.05 -2.31 -3.78
N HIS A 111 17.71 -3.53 -3.36
CA HIS A 111 18.23 -4.75 -3.98
C HIS A 111 17.91 -4.80 -5.48
N VAL A 112 16.62 -4.71 -5.82
CA VAL A 112 16.13 -4.76 -7.21
C VAL A 112 16.79 -3.68 -8.07
N LEU A 113 16.85 -2.43 -7.58
CA LEU A 113 17.42 -1.31 -8.33
C LEU A 113 18.94 -1.39 -8.53
N THR A 114 19.65 -2.18 -7.72
CA THR A 114 21.12 -2.28 -7.78
C THR A 114 21.63 -3.59 -8.38
N HIS A 115 20.79 -4.63 -8.45
CA HIS A 115 21.20 -5.97 -8.91
C HIS A 115 20.55 -6.38 -10.23
N LEU A 116 19.35 -5.90 -10.56
CA LEU A 116 18.73 -6.22 -11.85
C LEU A 116 19.27 -5.32 -12.97
N PRO A 117 19.48 -5.87 -14.17
CA PRO A 117 19.82 -5.06 -15.33
C PRO A 117 18.62 -4.19 -15.73
N ARG A 118 18.89 -3.06 -16.43
CA ARG A 118 17.86 -2.04 -16.70
C ARG A 118 16.68 -2.56 -17.51
N ASP A 119 16.93 -3.43 -18.47
CA ASP A 119 15.89 -4.06 -19.31
C ASP A 119 14.93 -4.95 -18.51
N GLN A 120 15.32 -5.36 -17.29
CA GLN A 120 14.48 -6.03 -16.33
C GLN A 120 13.82 -5.08 -15.31
N LEU A 121 14.03 -3.77 -15.41
CA LEU A 121 13.41 -2.75 -14.55
C LEU A 121 12.36 -1.92 -15.30
N GLU A 122 12.67 -1.51 -16.53
CA GLU A 122 11.83 -0.58 -17.30
C GLU A 122 10.44 -1.17 -17.60
N GLY A 123 9.40 -0.43 -17.23
CA GLY A 123 8.00 -0.81 -17.41
C GLY A 123 7.54 -1.94 -16.49
N LYS A 124 8.37 -2.39 -15.55
CA LYS A 124 8.01 -3.48 -14.63
C LYS A 124 7.22 -2.99 -13.44
N THR A 125 6.41 -3.91 -12.92
CA THR A 125 5.73 -3.80 -11.64
C THR A 125 6.34 -4.84 -10.71
N PHE A 126 6.76 -4.42 -9.53
CA PHE A 126 7.29 -5.27 -8.48
C PHE A 126 6.30 -5.32 -7.32
N ARG A 127 5.82 -6.52 -6.99
CA ARG A 127 4.88 -6.83 -5.92
C ARG A 127 5.64 -7.45 -4.75
N VAL A 128 5.82 -6.67 -3.70
CA VAL A 128 6.54 -7.06 -2.50
C VAL A 128 5.54 -7.42 -1.42
N GLU A 129 5.64 -8.63 -0.88
CA GLU A 129 4.73 -9.13 0.15
C GLU A 129 5.50 -9.88 1.23
N ALA A 130 5.69 -9.25 2.39
CA ALA A 130 6.27 -9.96 3.53
C ALA A 130 5.28 -10.91 4.18
N ASP A 131 4.03 -10.51 4.34
CA ASP A 131 2.99 -11.31 4.96
C ASP A 131 1.62 -10.99 4.33
N ARG A 132 0.71 -11.97 4.39
CA ARG A 132 -0.66 -11.86 3.88
C ARG A 132 -1.60 -12.44 4.91
N LYS A 133 -2.49 -11.60 5.43
CA LYS A 133 -3.50 -12.01 6.43
C LYS A 133 -4.77 -11.20 6.26
N THR A 134 -5.88 -11.76 6.70
CA THR A 134 -7.14 -11.06 6.94
C THR A 134 -7.09 -10.32 8.28
N TRP A 135 -7.97 -9.34 8.49
CA TRP A 135 -8.05 -8.64 9.78
C TRP A 135 -8.45 -9.57 10.93
N ASN A 136 -9.32 -10.54 10.67
CA ASN A 136 -9.71 -11.54 11.67
C ASN A 136 -8.52 -12.43 12.08
N GLU A 137 -7.67 -12.84 11.14
CA GLU A 137 -6.44 -13.58 11.44
C GLU A 137 -5.42 -12.74 12.21
N ILE A 138 -5.25 -11.46 11.84
CA ILE A 138 -4.35 -10.54 12.56
C ILE A 138 -4.84 -10.35 14.00
N LEU A 139 -6.14 -10.17 14.21
CA LEU A 139 -6.75 -10.08 15.53
C LEU A 139 -6.50 -11.36 16.35
N GLN A 140 -6.77 -12.53 15.78
CA GLN A 140 -6.54 -13.80 16.45
C GLN A 140 -5.07 -13.97 16.85
N LEU A 141 -4.14 -13.67 15.94
CA LEU A 141 -2.70 -13.73 16.16
C LEU A 141 -2.24 -12.75 17.24
N TYR A 142 -2.77 -11.53 17.25
CA TYR A 142 -2.44 -10.54 18.27
C TYR A 142 -2.89 -10.99 19.66
N GLN A 143 -4.13 -11.48 19.78
CA GLN A 143 -4.66 -11.95 21.06
C GLN A 143 -3.89 -13.17 21.57
N SER A 144 -3.53 -14.10 20.69
CA SER A 144 -2.76 -15.29 21.08
C SER A 144 -1.33 -14.94 21.52
N LYS A 145 -0.66 -14.02 20.81
CA LYS A 145 0.71 -13.60 21.14
C LYS A 145 0.77 -12.77 22.43
N THR A 146 -0.17 -11.85 22.62
CA THR A 146 -0.10 -10.85 23.71
C THR A 146 -0.90 -11.24 24.95
N GLY A 147 -1.82 -12.21 24.83
CA GLY A 147 -2.81 -12.54 25.86
C GLY A 147 -3.87 -11.46 26.10
N ARG A 148 -3.84 -10.35 25.34
CA ARG A 148 -4.82 -9.26 25.45
C ARG A 148 -6.07 -9.61 24.66
N ILE A 149 -7.23 -9.46 25.28
CA ILE A 149 -8.52 -9.54 24.57
C ILE A 149 -8.83 -8.18 23.97
N MET A 150 -9.23 -8.19 22.70
CA MET A 150 -9.52 -7.00 21.91
C MET A 150 -10.97 -7.06 21.45
N GLN A 151 -11.76 -6.04 21.79
CA GLN A 151 -13.14 -5.91 21.33
C GLN A 151 -13.16 -5.45 19.87
N ALA A 152 -13.60 -6.33 18.98
CA ALA A 152 -13.77 -6.04 17.56
C ALA A 152 -15.05 -5.24 17.27
N THR A 153 -14.90 -4.22 16.44
CA THR A 153 -16.01 -3.49 15.82
C THR A 153 -15.83 -3.54 14.31
N TYR A 154 -16.87 -3.96 13.59
CA TYR A 154 -16.81 -4.08 12.14
C TYR A 154 -17.35 -2.81 11.49
N LYS A 155 -16.67 -2.33 10.46
CA LYS A 155 -17.05 -1.15 9.67
C LYS A 155 -17.58 -1.60 8.30
N PRO A 156 -18.91 -1.69 8.12
CA PRO A 156 -19.49 -2.12 6.86
C PRO A 156 -19.04 -1.24 5.69
N VAL A 157 -18.91 -1.84 4.51
CA VAL A 157 -18.55 -1.14 3.26
C VAL A 157 -19.43 0.10 3.04
N SER A 158 -20.75 -0.01 3.24
CA SER A 158 -21.69 1.10 3.07
C SER A 158 -21.41 2.27 4.03
N LYS A 159 -20.97 1.98 5.26
CA LYS A 159 -20.60 3.01 6.24
C LYS A 159 -19.26 3.65 5.89
N LEU A 160 -18.28 2.85 5.43
CA LEU A 160 -17.02 3.38 4.94
C LEU A 160 -17.26 4.31 3.75
N GLN A 161 -18.02 3.89 2.75
CA GLN A 161 -18.39 4.72 1.59
C GLN A 161 -19.09 6.03 1.98
N ALA A 162 -20.07 5.97 2.88
CA ALA A 162 -20.81 7.15 3.32
C ALA A 162 -19.96 8.14 4.14
N ALA A 163 -18.91 7.66 4.81
CA ALA A 163 -18.01 8.47 5.61
C ALA A 163 -16.87 9.11 4.79
N LEU A 164 -16.68 8.68 3.53
CA LEU A 164 -15.57 9.14 2.72
C LEU A 164 -15.75 10.59 2.28
N LYS A 165 -14.78 11.41 2.66
CA LYS A 165 -14.54 12.72 2.09
C LYS A 165 -13.43 12.58 1.07
N TRP A 166 -13.80 12.29 -0.17
CA TRP A 166 -12.85 11.97 -1.24
C TRP A 166 -11.83 13.08 -1.54
N ASP A 167 -12.16 14.33 -1.22
CA ASP A 167 -11.29 15.50 -1.39
C ASP A 167 -10.46 15.84 -0.15
N SER A 168 -10.62 15.09 0.95
CA SER A 168 -9.90 15.35 2.19
C SER A 168 -8.47 14.83 2.13
N ARG A 169 -7.55 15.62 2.68
CA ARG A 169 -6.14 15.26 2.89
C ARG A 169 -5.84 14.90 4.34
N GLU A 170 -6.86 14.85 5.18
CA GLU A 170 -6.69 14.46 6.57
C GLU A 170 -6.27 12.99 6.63
N PHE A 171 -5.24 12.70 7.42
CA PHE A 171 -4.68 11.36 7.50
C PHE A 171 -5.70 10.32 7.99
N ALA A 172 -6.70 10.74 8.76
CA ALA A 172 -7.82 9.90 9.18
C ALA A 172 -8.72 9.46 7.99
N ASP A 173 -8.91 10.32 7.00
CA ASP A 173 -9.68 10.00 5.80
C ASP A 173 -8.89 9.04 4.89
N ILE A 174 -7.56 9.17 4.81
CA ILE A 174 -6.69 8.21 4.13
C ILE A 174 -6.80 6.80 4.75
N ALA A 175 -6.84 6.70 6.08
CA ALA A 175 -7.03 5.41 6.75
C ALA A 175 -8.39 4.78 6.41
N ASN A 176 -9.47 5.57 6.35
CA ASN A 176 -10.79 5.08 5.93
C ASN A 176 -10.82 4.66 4.45
N ILE A 177 -10.07 5.33 3.57
CA ILE A 177 -9.91 4.91 2.17
C ILE A 177 -9.22 3.54 2.10
N ILE A 178 -8.13 3.34 2.85
CA ILE A 178 -7.43 2.05 2.91
C ILE A 178 -8.36 0.95 3.45
N PHE A 179 -9.15 1.27 4.48
CA PHE A 179 -10.17 0.37 5.02
C PHE A 179 -11.21 -0.01 3.96
N LEU A 180 -11.72 0.95 3.20
CA LEU A 180 -12.67 0.68 2.12
C LEU A 180 -12.05 -0.23 1.06
N GLN A 181 -10.86 0.11 0.55
CA GLN A 181 -10.22 -0.71 -0.49
C GLN A 181 -9.95 -2.13 0.03
N THR A 182 -9.54 -2.28 1.29
CA THR A 182 -9.36 -3.60 1.92
C THR A 182 -10.68 -4.37 1.96
N ALA A 183 -11.76 -3.76 2.46
CA ALA A 183 -13.08 -4.39 2.52
C ALA A 183 -13.63 -4.78 1.13
N LEU A 184 -13.21 -4.07 0.08
CA LEU A 184 -13.52 -4.39 -1.33
C LEU A 184 -12.59 -5.45 -1.94
N GLY A 185 -11.71 -6.07 -1.16
CA GLY A 185 -10.77 -7.10 -1.64
C GLY A 185 -9.55 -6.55 -2.38
N ARG A 186 -9.31 -5.24 -2.34
CA ARG A 186 -8.23 -4.54 -3.05
C ARG A 186 -7.02 -4.23 -2.17
N GLY A 187 -7.00 -4.72 -0.93
CA GLY A 187 -5.91 -4.51 0.03
C GLY A 187 -4.63 -5.33 -0.25
N VAL A 188 -4.46 -5.85 -1.46
CA VAL A 188 -3.38 -6.77 -1.84
C VAL A 188 -2.48 -6.19 -2.93
N VAL A 189 -1.24 -6.67 -3.02
CA VAL A 189 -0.32 -6.32 -4.12
C VAL A 189 -0.57 -7.16 -5.38
N GLY A 190 -1.22 -8.32 -5.24
CA GLY A 190 -1.56 -9.27 -6.30
C GLY A 190 -2.25 -10.52 -5.75
N GLN A 191 -2.50 -11.50 -6.59
CA GLN A 191 -2.98 -12.82 -6.17
C GLN A 191 -1.87 -13.61 -5.44
N PRO A 192 -2.23 -14.65 -4.66
CA PRO A 192 -1.25 -15.56 -4.09
C PRO A 192 -0.32 -16.12 -5.18
N GLY A 193 0.99 -16.02 -4.98
CA GLY A 193 2.01 -16.47 -5.93
C GLY A 193 2.40 -15.46 -7.02
N GLU A 194 1.73 -14.29 -7.12
CA GLU A 194 2.12 -13.23 -8.06
C GLU A 194 3.12 -12.22 -7.48
N ASN A 195 3.60 -12.45 -6.26
CA ASN A 195 4.62 -11.58 -5.67
C ASN A 195 6.00 -11.84 -6.31
N ASP A 196 6.85 -10.82 -6.29
CA ASP A 196 8.17 -10.83 -6.92
C ASP A 196 9.31 -11.04 -5.91
N ASN A 197 8.98 -11.48 -4.69
CA ASN A 197 9.93 -11.62 -3.57
C ASN A 197 11.20 -12.41 -3.95
N ASP A 198 11.05 -13.40 -4.83
CA ASP A 198 12.08 -14.32 -5.32
C ASP A 198 13.22 -13.60 -6.05
N LEU A 199 13.01 -12.37 -6.52
CA LEU A 199 14.04 -11.50 -7.12
C LEU A 199 15.08 -11.03 -6.10
N PHE A 200 14.81 -11.18 -4.80
CA PHE A 200 15.78 -10.97 -3.74
C PHE A 200 16.08 -12.31 -3.06
N PRO A 201 17.18 -13.00 -3.43
CA PRO A 201 17.47 -14.35 -2.91
C PRO A 201 17.55 -14.46 -1.38
N ASP A 202 18.05 -13.42 -0.70
CA ASP A 202 18.14 -13.37 0.77
C ASP A 202 16.90 -12.73 1.41
N TRP A 203 15.76 -12.79 0.73
CA TRP A 203 14.51 -12.22 1.23
C TRP A 203 14.01 -12.95 2.46
N ASN A 204 14.27 -12.33 3.61
CA ASN A 204 13.78 -12.75 4.91
C ASN A 204 13.15 -11.55 5.61
N PRO A 205 11.88 -11.23 5.30
CA PRO A 205 11.22 -10.05 5.85
C PRO A 205 10.52 -10.35 7.16
N SER A 206 10.32 -9.28 7.93
CA SER A 206 9.51 -9.31 9.16
C SER A 206 8.04 -9.61 8.82
N LYS A 207 7.33 -10.30 9.72
CA LYS A 207 5.92 -10.68 9.58
C LYS A 207 5.04 -9.88 10.55
N TYR A 208 3.71 -10.00 10.45
CA TYR A 208 2.79 -9.32 11.38
C TYR A 208 3.13 -9.62 12.84
N VAL A 209 3.46 -10.87 13.15
CA VAL A 209 3.78 -11.32 14.50
C VAL A 209 4.94 -10.53 15.11
N ASP A 210 5.89 -10.04 14.31
CA ASP A 210 7.09 -9.37 14.83
C ASP A 210 6.81 -7.95 15.35
N PHE A 211 5.64 -7.37 15.06
CA PHE A 211 5.25 -6.00 15.43
C PHE A 211 4.17 -5.92 16.52
N MET A 212 3.78 -7.06 17.09
CA MET A 212 2.73 -7.18 18.12
C MET A 212 3.29 -7.17 19.54
#